data_AF-A0A7S0YDG9-F1
#
_entry.id   AF-A0A7S0YDG9-F1
#
_cell.length_a   1.000
_cell.length_b   1.000
_cell.length_c   1.000
_cell.angle_alpha   90.00
_cell.angle_beta   90.00
_cell.angle_gamma   90.00
#
_symmetry.space_group_name_H-M   'P 1'
#
loop_
_entity.id
_entity.type
_entity.pdbx_description
1 polymer ?
#
loop_
_entity_poly.entity_id
_entity_poly.type
_entity_poly.pdbx_seq_one_letter_code
_entity_poly.pdbx_strand_id
1 'polypeptide(L)'
;MPDIEDIKPVKVDPTLKQKIFVEDFDDTVVCFQIVFFGRQWYCRISAQTSKLNNLHLSIPTPFDNVPSSICILNGSSSAESKSLSQRLAQKLRCPVLVSVVLPNDQPMLKALCERRLVQELKLMQEQIQSEDLQQQKE
;
A
#
# COMPACT_ATOMS: atom_id res chain seq x y z
N MET A 1 -16.24 -7.60 30.47
CA MET A 1 -15.35 -7.37 29.31
C MET A 1 -15.60 -8.52 28.36
N PRO A 2 -15.78 -8.30 27.05
CA PRO A 2 -15.83 -9.41 26.09
C PRO A 2 -14.46 -10.10 26.08
N ASP A 3 -14.48 -11.44 26.10
CA ASP A 3 -13.26 -12.26 26.09
C ASP A 3 -12.74 -12.42 24.66
N ILE A 4 -11.43 -12.59 24.49
CA ILE A 4 -10.79 -12.76 23.16
C ILE A 4 -11.39 -13.95 22.38
N GLU A 5 -11.92 -14.95 23.09
CA GLU A 5 -12.56 -16.13 22.50
C GLU A 5 -13.91 -15.83 21.84
N ASP A 6 -14.54 -14.69 22.15
CA ASP A 6 -15.78 -14.23 21.49
C ASP A 6 -15.51 -13.63 20.09
N ILE A 7 -14.24 -13.43 19.74
CA ILE A 7 -13.84 -12.92 18.42
C ILE A 7 -13.95 -14.07 17.42
N LYS A 8 -15.08 -14.13 16.74
CA LYS A 8 -15.27 -15.05 15.61
C LYS A 8 -14.25 -14.72 14.52
N PRO A 9 -13.55 -15.71 13.94
CA PRO A 9 -12.69 -15.46 12.80
C PRO A 9 -13.52 -14.86 11.68
N VAL A 10 -13.15 -13.65 11.27
CA VAL A 10 -13.76 -13.02 10.10
C VAL A 10 -13.44 -13.92 8.92
N LYS A 11 -14.47 -14.43 8.24
CA LYS A 11 -14.29 -15.09 6.94
C LYS A 11 -13.57 -14.07 6.06
N VAL A 12 -12.32 -14.35 5.72
CA VAL A 12 -11.55 -13.51 4.82
C VAL A 12 -12.29 -13.54 3.48
N ASP A 13 -12.81 -12.39 3.05
CA ASP A 13 -13.52 -12.30 1.80
C ASP A 13 -12.61 -12.76 0.64
N PRO A 14 -13.15 -13.45 -0.38
CA PRO A 14 -12.40 -13.83 -1.59
C PRO A 14 -11.93 -12.63 -2.44
N THR A 15 -12.19 -11.39 -1.99
CA THR A 15 -11.81 -10.12 -2.65
C THR A 15 -10.35 -9.72 -2.42
N LEU A 16 -9.57 -10.55 -1.72
CA LEU A 16 -8.13 -10.32 -1.54
C LEU A 16 -7.41 -10.49 -2.88
N LYS A 17 -6.90 -9.38 -3.42
CA LYS A 17 -6.03 -9.40 -4.60
C LYS A 17 -4.64 -8.98 -4.21
N GLN A 18 -3.64 -9.70 -4.69
CA GLN A 18 -2.25 -9.38 -4.41
C GLN A 18 -1.39 -9.46 -5.66
N LYS A 19 -0.36 -8.63 -5.69
CA LYS A 19 0.68 -8.65 -6.71
C LYS A 19 2.03 -8.45 -6.04
N ILE A 20 2.95 -9.36 -6.32
CA ILE A 20 4.34 -9.28 -5.87
C ILE A 20 5.21 -9.35 -7.12
N PHE A 21 6.16 -8.44 -7.23
CA PHE A 21 7.12 -8.43 -8.31
C PHE A 21 8.44 -7.81 -7.85
N VAL A 22 9.49 -8.11 -8.60
CA VAL A 22 10.83 -7.61 -8.35
C VAL A 22 11.30 -6.91 -9.62
N GLU A 23 11.98 -5.78 -9.46
CA GLU A 23 12.49 -4.99 -10.56
C GLU A 23 13.87 -4.44 -10.22
N ASP A 24 14.74 -4.47 -11.22
CA ASP A 24 16.13 -4.04 -11.09
C ASP A 24 16.26 -2.59 -11.55
N PHE A 25 16.81 -1.75 -10.68
CA PHE A 25 17.07 -0.34 -10.96
C PHE A 25 18.56 -0.06 -10.73
N ASP A 26 19.34 0.01 -11.81
CA ASP A 26 20.77 0.40 -11.83
C ASP A 26 21.55 -0.10 -10.58
N ASP A 27 21.67 -1.42 -10.45
CA ASP A 27 22.35 -2.16 -9.37
C ASP A 27 21.58 -2.36 -8.06
N THR A 28 20.34 -1.86 -7.96
CA THR A 28 19.46 -2.13 -6.80
C THR A 28 18.24 -2.95 -7.19
N VAL A 29 18.16 -4.16 -6.64
CA VAL A 29 16.99 -5.04 -6.75
C VAL A 29 15.92 -4.57 -5.78
N VAL A 30 14.76 -4.16 -6.29
CA VAL A 30 13.63 -3.67 -5.50
C VAL A 30 12.46 -4.64 -5.59
N CYS A 31 11.97 -5.09 -4.44
CA CYS A 31 10.77 -5.88 -4.32
C CYS A 31 9.57 -4.98 -4.02
N PHE A 32 8.50 -5.20 -4.78
CA PHE A 32 7.20 -4.57 -4.61
C PHE A 32 6.18 -5.60 -4.18
N GLN A 33 5.40 -5.26 -3.16
CA GLN A 33 4.26 -6.05 -2.71
C GLN A 33 3.05 -5.13 -2.60
N ILE A 34 2.00 -5.45 -3.36
CA ILE A 34 0.74 -4.73 -3.41
C ILE A 34 -0.35 -5.71 -3.00
N VAL A 35 -1.20 -5.31 -2.05
CA VAL A 35 -2.33 -6.10 -1.60
C VAL A 35 -3.55 -5.20 -1.50
N PHE A 36 -4.66 -5.64 -2.07
CA PHE A 36 -5.97 -5.01 -1.96
C PHE A 36 -6.88 -5.91 -1.13
N PHE A 37 -7.42 -5.35 -0.05
CA PHE A 37 -8.31 -6.04 0.89
C PHE A 37 -9.79 -5.66 0.67
N GLY A 38 -10.18 -5.31 -0.56
CA GLY A 38 -11.56 -4.89 -0.90
C GLY A 38 -11.90 -3.44 -0.54
N ARG A 39 -11.43 -2.92 0.60
CA ARG A 39 -11.69 -1.53 1.04
C ARG A 39 -10.44 -0.73 1.39
N GLN A 40 -9.28 -1.37 1.39
CA GLN A 40 -8.02 -0.74 1.74
C GLN A 40 -6.88 -1.35 0.93
N TRP A 41 -5.82 -0.57 0.77
CA TRP A 41 -4.60 -1.01 0.09
C TRP A 41 -3.45 -1.14 1.07
N TYR A 42 -2.57 -2.08 0.77
CA TYR A 42 -1.25 -2.19 1.35
C TYR A 42 -0.22 -2.20 0.23
N CYS A 43 0.77 -1.32 0.34
CA CYS A 43 1.85 -1.19 -0.60
C CYS A 43 3.18 -1.25 0.16
N ARG A 44 4.08 -2.10 -0.30
CA ARG A 44 5.43 -2.18 0.23
C ARG A 44 6.44 -2.10 -0.89
N ILE A 45 7.47 -1.29 -0.67
CA ILE A 45 8.64 -1.17 -1.51
C ILE A 45 9.85 -1.47 -0.62
N SER A 46 10.70 -2.41 -1.01
CA SER A 46 11.92 -2.72 -0.27
C SER A 46 13.07 -3.09 -1.18
N ALA A 47 14.23 -2.49 -0.96
CA ALA A 47 15.49 -2.85 -1.59
C ALA A 47 16.35 -3.70 -0.64
N GLN A 48 16.90 -4.83 -1.13
CA GLN A 48 17.92 -5.71 -0.48
C GLN A 48 17.65 -6.24 0.95
N THR A 49 16.73 -5.67 1.72
CA THR A 49 16.39 -6.02 3.10
C THR A 49 14.90 -6.30 3.24
N SER A 50 14.56 -7.51 3.70
CA SER A 50 13.18 -7.91 4.02
C SER A 50 12.66 -7.27 5.33
N LYS A 51 13.40 -6.33 5.93
CA LYS A 51 12.97 -5.68 7.18
C LYS A 51 11.80 -4.73 6.91
N LEU A 52 10.70 -4.94 7.63
CA LEU A 52 9.58 -4.00 7.71
C LEU A 52 9.87 -3.05 8.88
N ASN A 53 10.58 -1.95 8.63
CA ASN A 53 10.98 -1.02 9.69
C ASN A 53 10.07 0.21 9.77
N ASN A 54 9.46 0.62 8.66
CA ASN A 54 8.50 1.72 8.63
C ASN A 54 7.15 1.27 8.08
N LEU A 55 6.07 1.80 8.64
CA LEU A 55 4.72 1.55 8.14
C LEU A 55 3.86 2.75 8.48
N HIS A 56 3.28 3.35 7.44
CA HIS A 56 2.38 4.50 7.57
C HIS A 56 1.00 4.12 7.06
N LEU A 57 -0.02 4.50 7.82
CA LEU A 57 -1.40 4.40 7.42
C LEU A 57 -1.92 5.80 7.13
N SER A 58 -2.58 5.98 6.00
CA SER A 58 -3.31 7.20 5.68
C SER A 58 -4.76 6.89 5.35
N ILE A 59 -5.65 7.65 5.95
CA ILE A 59 -7.10 7.50 5.82
C ILE A 59 -7.68 8.85 5.36
N PRO A 60 -8.41 8.89 4.24
CA PRO A 60 -9.11 10.11 3.85
C PRO A 60 -10.20 10.42 4.87
N THR A 61 -10.26 11.67 5.32
CA THR A 61 -11.28 12.12 6.27
C THR A 61 -12.36 12.92 5.52
N PRO A 62 -13.62 12.96 6.00
CA PRO A 62 -14.68 13.71 5.34
C PRO A 62 -14.49 15.23 5.41
N PHE A 63 -13.76 15.69 6.43
CA PHE A 63 -13.69 17.09 6.82
C PHE A 63 -12.40 17.80 6.37
N ASP A 64 -11.43 17.08 5.80
CA ASP A 64 -10.17 17.63 5.34
C ASP A 64 -9.79 17.06 3.96
N ASN A 65 -9.21 17.90 3.11
CA ASN A 65 -8.66 17.49 1.83
C ASN A 65 -7.36 16.71 1.98
N VAL A 66 -6.67 16.85 3.12
CA VAL A 66 -5.46 16.11 3.47
C VAL A 66 -5.82 14.85 4.26
N PRO A 67 -5.49 13.63 3.77
CA PRO A 67 -5.73 12.41 4.53
C PRO A 67 -5.00 12.41 5.87
N SER A 68 -5.70 11.98 6.92
CA SER A 68 -5.11 11.77 8.24
C SER A 68 -4.11 10.63 8.16
N SER A 69 -2.90 10.84 8.66
CA SER A 69 -1.81 9.87 8.56
C SER A 69 -1.24 9.55 9.93
N ILE A 70 -0.99 8.27 10.19
CA ILE A 70 -0.32 7.79 11.39
C ILE A 70 0.85 6.86 11.04
N CYS A 71 1.95 6.99 11.77
CA CYS A 71 3.06 6.05 11.72
C CYS A 71 2.71 4.88 12.65
N ILE A 72 2.50 3.68 12.09
CA ILE A 72 2.21 2.46 12.84
C ILE A 72 3.51 1.85 13.38
N LEU A 73 4.53 1.79 12.52
CA LEU A 73 5.85 1.28 12.89
C LEU A 73 6.87 2.40 12.72
N ASN A 74 7.39 2.86 13.84
CA ASN A 74 8.31 3.99 13.91
C ASN A 74 9.78 3.53 13.93
N GLY A 75 10.20 2.75 12.93
CA GLY A 75 11.63 2.58 12.63
C GLY A 75 12.21 3.87 12.03
N SER A 76 13.24 3.79 11.20
CA SER A 76 13.81 4.97 10.53
C SER A 76 12.71 5.71 9.75
N SER A 77 12.17 6.77 10.37
CA SER A 77 11.02 7.52 9.90
C SER A 77 11.44 8.35 8.69
N SER A 78 11.35 7.76 7.51
CA SER A 78 11.48 8.51 6.26
C SER A 78 10.18 9.28 6.05
N ALA A 79 10.22 10.60 6.04
CA ALA A 79 9.06 11.47 5.75
C ALA A 79 8.37 11.14 4.40
N GLU A 80 9.05 10.40 3.53
CA GLU A 80 8.58 9.93 2.24
C GLU A 80 7.46 8.90 2.31
N SER A 81 7.50 7.94 3.25
CA SER A 81 6.43 6.95 3.38
C SER A 81 5.11 7.58 3.80
N LYS A 82 5.19 8.64 4.63
CA LYS A 82 4.03 9.44 5.04
C LYS A 82 3.42 10.23 3.88
N SER A 83 4.26 10.94 3.11
CA SER A 83 3.76 11.74 1.99
C SER A 83 3.20 10.85 0.88
N LEU A 84 3.85 9.72 0.60
CA LEU A 84 3.36 8.72 -0.36
C LEU A 84 2.01 8.13 0.09
N SER A 85 1.87 7.72 1.36
CA SER A 85 0.61 7.18 1.87
C SER A 85 -0.52 8.18 1.78
N GLN A 86 -0.28 9.46 2.10
CA GLN A 86 -1.29 10.51 1.97
C GLN A 86 -1.71 10.74 0.51
N ARG A 87 -0.75 10.85 -0.41
CA ARG A 87 -1.06 11.04 -1.84
C ARG A 87 -1.86 9.85 -2.40
N LEU A 88 -1.50 8.62 -2.03
CA LEU A 88 -2.22 7.42 -2.47
C LEU A 88 -3.63 7.36 -1.87
N ALA A 89 -3.78 7.61 -0.56
CA ALA A 89 -5.08 7.63 0.10
C ALA A 89 -6.02 8.70 -0.48
N GLN A 90 -5.47 9.86 -0.85
CA GLN A 90 -6.24 10.93 -1.50
C GLN A 90 -6.69 10.53 -2.91
N LYS A 91 -5.81 9.91 -3.70
CA LYS A 91 -6.11 9.47 -5.08
C LYS A 91 -7.07 8.29 -5.12
N LEU A 92 -6.86 7.29 -4.27
CA LEU A 92 -7.66 6.06 -4.22
C LEU A 92 -8.95 6.21 -3.41
N ARG A 93 -9.09 7.31 -2.65
CA ARG A 93 -10.26 7.63 -1.82
C ARG A 93 -10.59 6.53 -0.80
N CYS A 94 -9.58 5.82 -0.32
CA CYS A 94 -9.71 4.77 0.68
C CYS A 94 -8.46 4.72 1.58
N PRO A 95 -8.50 3.99 2.72
CA PRO A 95 -7.33 3.74 3.54
C PRO A 95 -6.19 3.08 2.76
N VAL A 96 -4.96 3.58 2.95
CA VAL A 96 -3.75 3.02 2.34
C VAL A 96 -2.65 2.88 3.39
N LEU A 97 -2.10 1.68 3.49
CA LEU A 97 -0.91 1.37 4.25
C LEU A 97 0.30 1.34 3.31
N VAL A 98 1.37 2.04 3.68
CA VAL A 98 2.59 2.12 2.88
C VAL A 98 3.83 1.88 3.73
N SER A 99 4.72 1.02 3.23
CA SER A 99 6.08 0.85 3.73
C SER A 99 7.08 1.09 2.61
N VAL A 100 8.09 1.92 2.84
CA VAL A 100 9.14 2.23 1.87
C VAL A 100 10.49 2.08 2.54
N VAL A 101 11.19 1.02 2.19
CA VAL A 101 12.51 0.70 2.74
C VAL A 101 13.52 0.73 1.60
N LEU A 102 13.96 1.94 1.26
CA LEU A 102 14.93 2.20 0.19
C LEU A 102 16.17 2.92 0.76
N PRO A 103 17.34 2.81 0.10
CA PRO A 103 18.54 3.56 0.48
C PRO A 103 18.28 5.07 0.43
N ASN A 104 18.72 5.81 1.45
CA ASN A 104 18.44 7.24 1.57
C ASN A 104 19.26 8.12 0.62
N ASP A 105 20.37 7.59 0.12
CA ASP A 105 21.33 8.20 -0.79
C ASP A 105 20.87 8.21 -2.25
N GLN A 106 19.73 7.59 -2.58
CA GLN A 106 19.25 7.44 -3.95
C GLN A 106 17.84 8.04 -4.17
N PRO A 107 17.70 9.38 -4.23
CA PRO A 107 16.40 10.04 -4.45
C PRO A 107 15.79 9.71 -5.81
N MET A 108 16.60 9.49 -6.85
CA MET A 108 16.12 9.14 -8.18
C MET A 108 15.48 7.74 -8.20
N LEU A 109 16.09 6.76 -7.52
CA LEU A 109 15.54 5.42 -7.36
C LEU A 109 14.14 5.46 -6.74
N LYS A 110 13.97 6.27 -5.69
CA LYS A 110 12.70 6.42 -4.99
C LYS A 110 11.60 6.97 -5.91
N ALA A 111 11.91 7.97 -6.71
CA ALA A 111 10.97 8.54 -7.68
C ALA A 111 10.57 7.52 -8.76
N LEU A 112 11.52 6.72 -9.25
CA LEU A 112 11.25 5.64 -10.21
C LEU A 112 10.36 4.55 -9.59
N CYS A 113 10.67 4.12 -8.37
CA CYS A 113 9.88 3.14 -7.63
C CYS A 113 8.44 3.64 -7.37
N GLU A 114 8.28 4.90 -6.98
CA GLU A 114 6.95 5.50 -6.80
C GLU A 114 6.15 5.51 -8.11
N ARG A 115 6.78 5.94 -9.21
CA ARG A 115 6.13 5.96 -10.53
C ARG A 115 5.69 4.56 -10.94
N ARG A 116 6.55 3.56 -10.72
CA ARG A 116 6.26 2.17 -11.04
C ARG A 116 5.12 1.61 -10.18
N LEU A 117 5.15 1.86 -8.87
CA LEU A 117 4.07 1.48 -7.97
C LEU A 117 2.73 2.07 -8.41
N VAL A 118 2.69 3.36 -8.77
CA VAL A 118 1.46 4.03 -9.22
C VAL A 118 0.93 3.44 -10.53
N GLN A 119 1.80 3.05 -11.46
CA GLN A 119 1.39 2.36 -12.69
C GLN A 119 0.73 1.01 -12.38
N GLU A 120 1.35 0.22 -11.50
CA GLU A 120 0.85 -1.10 -11.13
C GLU A 120 -0.46 -1.03 -10.34
N LEU A 121 -0.62 -0.03 -9.47
CA LEU A 121 -1.88 0.23 -8.77
C LEU A 121 -3.01 0.55 -9.74
N LYS A 122 -2.76 1.34 -10.79
CA LYS A 122 -3.77 1.64 -11.82
C LYS A 122 -4.22 0.39 -12.56
N LEU A 123 -3.26 -0.42 -13.03
CA LEU A 123 -3.56 -1.67 -13.74
C LEU A 123 -4.38 -2.63 -12.86
N MET A 124 -4.01 -2.76 -11.59
CA MET A 124 -4.73 -3.62 -10.64
C MET A 124 -6.12 -3.07 -10.32
N GLN A 125 -6.29 -1.76 -10.23
CA GLN A 125 -7.60 -1.12 -10.03
C GLN A 125 -8.54 -1.35 -11.22
N GLU A 126 -8.03 -1.24 -12.45
CA GLU A 126 -8.79 -1.54 -13.67
C GLU A 126 -9.25 -3.00 -13.71
N GLN A 127 -8.37 -3.94 -13.33
CA GLN A 127 -8.71 -5.36 -13.20
C GLN A 127 -9.81 -5.58 -12.15
N ILE A 128 -9.70 -4.92 -10.99
CA ILE A 128 -10.73 -4.98 -9.94
C ILE A 128 -12.10 -4.54 -10.46
N GLN A 129 -12.15 -3.37 -11.11
CA GLN A 129 -13.40 -2.84 -11.66
C GLN A 129 -13.99 -3.77 -12.73
N SER A 130 -13.16 -4.35 -13.58
CA SER A 130 -13.64 -5.24 -14.65
C SER A 130 -14.30 -6.52 -14.13
N GLU A 131 -13.81 -7.08 -13.02
CA GLU A 131 -14.38 -8.29 -12.41
C GLU A 131 -15.68 -7.98 -11.65
N ASP A 132 -15.76 -6.84 -10.97
CA ASP A 132 -16.98 -6.42 -10.27
C ASP A 132 -18.15 -6.20 -11.26
N LEU A 133 -17.85 -5.69 -12.46
CA LEU A 133 -18.81 -5.51 -13.55
C LEU A 133 -19.30 -6.83 -14.16
N GLN A 134 -18.49 -7.89 -14.09
CA GLN A 134 -18.87 -9.22 -14.58
C GLN A 134 -19.74 -9.95 -13.56
N GLN A 135 -19.45 -9.82 -12.27
CA GLN A 135 -20.24 -10.43 -11.19
C GLN A 135 -21.63 -9.80 -11.01
N GLN A 136 -21.86 -8.57 -11.48
CA GLN A 136 -23.19 -7.93 -11.48
C GLN A 136 -24.09 -8.35 -12.66
N LYS A 137 -23.57 -9.11 -13.62
CA LYS A 137 -24.33 -9.60 -14.79
C LYS A 137 -24.79 -11.05 -14.67
N GLU A 138 -24.40 -11.74 -13.61
CA GLU A 138 -24.87 -13.08 -13.23
C GLU A 138 -25.91 -13.00 -12.11
#